data_AF-A0A0H5PWR6-F1
#
_entry.id   AF-A0A0H5PWR6-F1
#
_cell.length_a   1.000
_cell.length_b   1.000
_cell.length_c   1.000
_cell.angle_alpha   90.00
_cell.angle_beta   90.00
_cell.angle_gamma   90.00
#
_symmetry.space_group_name_H-M   'P 1'
#
loop_
_entity.id
_entity.type
_entity.pdbx_description
1 polymer ?
#
loop_
_entity_poly.entity_id
_entity_poly.type
_entity_poly.pdbx_seq_one_letter_code
_entity_poly.pdbx_strand_id
1 'polypeptide(L)'
;MYEDEFELTFDLSGLGDPPDPQPEQSAPEAPPQPEAQGIQPARADAGGGVRVLAWLRLCPVAALCEELVFRGAVQGLAAGLGGWSTAVQAVLFAAAHGIGPGGLYALGFGLGLGWLRRRTGSLWPGVLLHGLNNWALFCMQG
;
A
#
# COMPACT_ATOMS: atom_id res chain seq x y z
N MET A 1 -79.63 -20.41 52.87
CA MET A 1 -79.83 -21.87 52.70
C MET A 1 -80.00 -22.08 51.20
N TYR A 2 -79.08 -22.65 50.44
CA TYR A 2 -77.94 -23.51 50.77
C TYR A 2 -76.88 -23.27 49.69
N GLU A 3 -75.62 -23.08 50.11
CA GLU A 3 -74.44 -23.35 49.31
C GLU A 3 -74.30 -24.88 49.25
N ASP A 4 -74.03 -25.46 48.08
CA ASP A 4 -73.38 -26.76 48.03
C ASP A 4 -72.62 -26.87 46.71
N GLU A 5 -71.31 -26.69 46.83
CA GLU A 5 -70.32 -26.97 45.79
C GLU A 5 -70.24 -28.48 45.60
N PHE A 6 -70.63 -28.96 44.42
CA PHE A 6 -70.31 -30.32 44.00
C PHE A 6 -69.01 -30.28 43.19
N GLU A 7 -67.88 -30.40 43.89
CA GLU A 7 -66.64 -30.89 43.28
C GLU A 7 -66.86 -32.34 42.83
N LEU A 8 -66.54 -32.62 41.56
CA LEU A 8 -66.34 -34.00 41.13
C LEU A 8 -65.07 -34.08 40.27
N THR A 9 -63.99 -34.21 41.02
CA THR A 9 -62.73 -34.92 40.80
C THR A 9 -62.65 -35.69 39.48
N PHE A 10 -61.82 -35.21 38.55
CA PHE A 10 -61.35 -36.00 37.43
C PHE A 10 -60.39 -37.07 37.95
N ASP A 11 -60.73 -38.34 37.75
CA ASP A 11 -59.86 -39.48 38.05
C ASP A 11 -58.68 -39.52 37.05
N LEU A 12 -57.52 -39.05 37.50
CA LEU A 12 -56.27 -39.05 36.72
C LEU A 12 -55.49 -40.38 36.83
N SER A 13 -56.02 -41.38 37.52
CA SER A 13 -55.34 -42.66 37.76
C SER A 13 -55.23 -43.55 36.51
N GLY A 14 -55.87 -43.16 35.41
CA GLY A 14 -55.81 -43.84 34.10
C GLY A 14 -54.91 -43.18 33.07
N LEU A 15 -54.25 -42.05 33.40
CA LEU A 15 -53.30 -41.42 32.49
C LEU A 15 -51.97 -42.17 32.63
N GLY A 16 -51.82 -43.23 31.85
CA GLY A 16 -50.55 -43.95 31.75
C GLY A 16 -49.40 -42.99 31.45
N ASP A 17 -48.20 -43.33 31.94
CA ASP A 17 -47.01 -42.50 31.75
C ASP A 17 -46.88 -42.10 30.27
N PRO A 18 -46.52 -40.83 29.99
CA PRO A 18 -46.28 -40.41 28.62
C PRO A 18 -45.24 -41.37 28.00
N PRO A 19 -45.44 -41.81 26.75
CA PRO A 19 -44.47 -42.68 26.10
C PRO A 19 -43.11 -42.01 26.12
N ASP A 20 -42.07 -42.79 26.42
CA ASP A 20 -40.68 -42.31 26.43
C ASP A 20 -40.41 -41.53 25.13
N PRO A 21 -39.75 -40.35 25.21
CA PRO A 21 -39.39 -39.60 24.04
C PRO A 21 -38.60 -40.52 23.10
N GLN A 22 -39.12 -40.73 21.91
CA GLN A 22 -38.43 -41.51 20.88
C GLN A 22 -37.04 -40.90 20.71
N PRO A 23 -35.96 -41.69 20.66
CA PRO A 23 -34.64 -41.14 20.37
C PRO A 23 -34.77 -40.36 19.07
N GLU A 24 -34.52 -39.05 19.13
CA GLU A 24 -34.55 -38.18 17.96
C GLU A 24 -33.68 -38.85 16.89
N GLN A 25 -34.33 -39.41 15.87
CA GLN A 25 -33.64 -39.81 14.67
C GLN A 25 -33.07 -38.52 14.11
N SER A 26 -31.78 -38.32 14.37
CA SER A 26 -31.02 -37.19 13.90
C SER A 26 -31.32 -37.05 12.41
N ALA A 27 -31.95 -35.94 12.03
CA ALA A 27 -32.24 -35.67 10.64
C ALA A 27 -30.95 -35.91 9.83
N PRO A 28 -31.03 -36.51 8.63
CA PRO A 28 -29.84 -36.68 7.80
C PRO A 28 -29.16 -35.32 7.69
N GLU A 29 -27.91 -35.25 8.13
CA GLU A 29 -27.10 -34.04 8.06
C GLU A 29 -27.18 -33.53 6.64
N ALA A 30 -27.69 -32.29 6.47
CA ALA A 30 -27.87 -31.72 5.15
C ALA A 30 -26.55 -31.83 4.40
N PRO A 31 -26.56 -32.25 3.11
CA PRO A 31 -25.33 -32.38 2.35
C PRO A 31 -24.53 -31.09 2.49
N PRO A 32 -23.21 -31.16 2.73
CA PRO A 32 -22.39 -29.98 2.93
C PRO A 32 -22.70 -29.01 1.81
N GLN A 33 -23.23 -27.84 2.17
CA GLN A 33 -23.45 -26.75 1.24
C GLN A 33 -22.11 -26.56 0.54
N PRO A 34 -22.03 -26.62 -0.80
CA PRO A 34 -20.76 -26.39 -1.48
C PRO A 34 -20.29 -25.03 -0.99
N GLU A 35 -19.18 -25.03 -0.24
CA GLU A 35 -18.55 -23.79 0.18
C GLU A 35 -18.46 -22.97 -1.07
N ALA A 36 -19.18 -21.85 -1.11
CA ALA A 36 -19.08 -20.91 -2.20
C ALA A 36 -17.63 -20.43 -2.14
N GLN A 37 -16.74 -21.16 -2.82
CA GLN A 37 -15.41 -20.75 -3.16
C GLN A 37 -15.65 -19.47 -3.92
N GLY A 38 -15.58 -18.36 -3.17
CA GLY A 38 -15.85 -17.05 -3.70
C GLY A 38 -15.05 -16.99 -4.97
N ILE A 39 -15.72 -16.79 -6.10
CA ILE A 39 -15.04 -16.38 -7.32
C ILE A 39 -14.46 -15.03 -6.92
N GLN A 40 -13.24 -15.07 -6.38
CA GLN A 40 -12.44 -13.89 -6.21
C GLN A 40 -12.32 -13.41 -7.65
N PRO A 41 -12.92 -12.27 -8.01
CA PRO A 41 -12.73 -11.76 -9.36
C PRO A 41 -11.23 -11.73 -9.52
N ALA A 42 -10.71 -12.43 -10.53
CA ALA A 42 -9.30 -12.41 -10.86
C ALA A 42 -8.91 -10.95 -10.74
N ARG A 43 -8.12 -10.63 -9.72
CA ARG A 43 -7.72 -9.26 -9.43
C ARG A 43 -6.74 -8.97 -10.54
N ALA A 44 -7.28 -8.71 -11.74
CA ALA A 44 -6.61 -8.03 -12.80
C ALA A 44 -5.95 -6.89 -12.07
N ASP A 45 -4.64 -6.95 -12.13
CA ASP A 45 -3.60 -6.16 -11.51
C ASP A 45 -3.80 -4.68 -11.87
N ALA A 46 -4.94 -4.14 -11.44
CA ALA A 46 -5.32 -2.74 -11.52
C ALA A 46 -4.33 -1.90 -10.71
N GLY A 47 -3.56 -2.52 -9.80
CA GLY A 47 -2.42 -1.91 -9.15
C GLY A 47 -1.23 -1.72 -10.08
N GLY A 48 -0.95 -2.65 -10.99
CA GLY A 48 0.22 -2.60 -11.89
C GLY A 48 0.14 -1.45 -12.88
N GLY A 49 -0.95 -1.42 -13.67
CA GLY A 49 -1.15 -0.36 -14.69
C GLY A 49 -1.29 1.05 -14.10
N VAL A 50 -1.96 1.19 -12.95
CA VAL A 50 -2.10 2.48 -12.25
C VAL A 50 -0.75 2.92 -11.65
N ARG A 51 0.06 1.99 -11.12
CA ARG A 51 1.42 2.30 -10.64
C ARG A 51 2.33 2.71 -11.80
N VAL A 52 2.33 1.98 -12.93
CA VAL A 52 3.09 2.34 -14.14
C VAL A 52 2.72 3.74 -14.61
N LEU A 53 1.41 4.05 -14.70
CA LEU A 53 0.93 5.34 -15.18
C LEU A 53 1.26 6.50 -14.23
N ALA A 54 1.12 6.28 -12.91
CA ALA A 54 1.54 7.25 -11.90
C ALA A 54 3.05 7.50 -11.98
N TRP A 55 3.82 6.45 -12.20
CA TRP A 55 5.26 6.51 -12.31
C TRP A 55 5.72 7.27 -13.57
N LEU A 56 5.18 6.93 -14.73
CA LEU A 56 5.46 7.61 -16.01
C LEU A 56 5.10 9.10 -16.00
N ARG A 57 4.09 9.51 -15.22
CA ARG A 57 3.65 10.90 -15.13
C ARG A 57 4.43 11.71 -14.09
N LEU A 58 4.67 11.13 -12.92
CA LEU A 58 5.21 11.87 -11.78
C LEU A 58 6.73 11.85 -11.76
N CYS A 59 7.35 10.75 -12.16
CA CYS A 59 8.78 10.54 -11.95
C CYS A 59 9.69 11.35 -12.90
N PRO A 60 9.40 11.47 -14.21
CA PRO A 60 10.22 12.30 -15.11
C PRO A 60 10.07 13.79 -14.84
N VAL A 61 8.86 14.24 -14.49
CA VAL A 61 8.58 15.63 -14.15
C VAL A 61 9.24 15.99 -12.83
N ALA A 62 9.14 15.12 -11.81
CA ALA A 62 9.84 15.29 -10.55
C ALA A 62 11.37 15.35 -10.74
N ALA A 63 11.95 14.41 -11.51
CA ALA A 63 13.39 14.42 -11.79
C ALA A 63 13.84 15.70 -12.50
N LEU A 64 13.06 16.21 -13.46
CA LEU A 64 13.33 17.48 -14.11
C LEU A 64 13.24 18.67 -13.14
N CYS A 65 12.20 18.73 -12.32
CA CYS A 65 12.02 19.76 -11.29
C CYS A 65 13.18 19.75 -10.29
N GLU A 66 13.60 18.57 -9.82
CA GLU A 66 14.72 18.42 -8.89
C GLU A 66 16.04 18.86 -9.52
N GLU A 67 16.30 18.50 -10.78
CA GLU A 67 17.50 18.97 -11.47
C GLU A 67 17.51 20.50 -11.63
N LEU A 68 16.37 21.10 -12.00
CA LEU A 68 16.22 22.55 -12.11
C LEU A 68 16.43 23.26 -10.77
N VAL A 69 15.85 22.75 -9.69
CA VAL A 69 15.97 23.35 -8.35
C VAL A 69 17.38 23.20 -7.82
N PHE A 70 17.92 21.99 -7.78
CA PHE A 70 19.19 21.75 -7.08
C PHE A 70 20.42 22.11 -7.94
N ARG A 71 20.44 21.75 -9.23
CA ARG A 71 21.61 21.98 -10.11
C ARG A 71 21.50 23.28 -10.91
N GLY A 72 20.28 23.76 -11.14
CA GLY A 72 20.03 25.08 -11.73
C GLY A 72 20.09 26.18 -10.68
N ALA A 73 19.11 26.23 -9.78
CA ALA A 73 18.96 27.32 -8.82
C ALA A 73 19.97 27.21 -7.65
N VAL A 74 19.95 26.14 -6.86
CA VAL A 74 20.78 26.04 -5.64
C VAL A 74 22.27 26.06 -5.97
N GLN A 75 22.71 25.24 -6.93
CA GLN A 75 24.11 25.22 -7.36
C GLN A 75 24.54 26.52 -8.04
N GLY A 76 23.64 27.17 -8.79
CA GLY A 76 23.89 28.46 -9.43
C GLY A 76 23.99 29.61 -8.42
N LEU A 77 23.10 29.66 -7.44
CA LEU A 77 23.16 30.62 -6.32
C LEU A 77 24.40 30.39 -5.46
N ALA A 78 24.80 29.13 -5.27
CA ALA A 78 26.02 28.75 -4.57
C ALA A 78 27.29 28.92 -5.41
N ALA A 79 27.22 29.42 -6.65
CA ALA A 79 28.39 29.53 -7.54
C ALA A 79 29.52 30.39 -6.95
N GLY A 80 29.18 31.40 -6.14
CA GLY A 80 30.16 32.23 -5.41
C GLY A 80 31.02 31.45 -4.40
N LEU A 81 30.61 30.23 -4.03
CA LEU A 81 31.38 29.33 -3.16
C LEU A 81 32.39 28.46 -3.95
N GLY A 82 32.49 28.65 -5.26
CA GLY A 82 33.40 27.93 -6.13
C GLY A 82 33.19 26.41 -6.11
N GLY A 83 34.23 25.67 -5.74
CA GLY A 83 34.20 24.19 -5.67
C GLY A 83 33.16 23.62 -4.69
N TRP A 84 32.74 24.41 -3.69
CA TRP A 84 31.78 23.98 -2.68
C TRP A 84 30.32 24.00 -3.15
N SER A 85 30.00 24.71 -4.24
CA SER A 85 28.65 24.78 -4.82
C SER A 85 27.98 23.40 -4.99
N THR A 86 28.73 22.41 -5.49
CA THR A 86 28.24 21.04 -5.66
C THR A 86 28.04 20.29 -4.35
N ALA A 87 28.85 20.55 -3.34
CA ALA A 87 28.69 19.93 -2.03
C ALA A 87 27.43 20.48 -1.34
N VAL A 88 27.24 21.81 -1.38
CA VAL A 88 26.07 22.48 -0.79
C VAL A 88 24.77 21.97 -1.39
N GLN A 89 24.65 21.95 -2.73
CA GLN A 89 23.43 21.43 -3.36
C GLN A 89 23.23 19.93 -3.10
N ALA A 90 24.30 19.13 -3.04
CA ALA A 90 24.20 17.69 -2.83
C ALA A 90 23.74 17.35 -1.40
N VAL A 91 24.19 18.11 -0.41
CA VAL A 91 23.74 17.97 0.97
C VAL A 91 22.27 18.36 1.11
N LEU A 92 21.85 19.46 0.48
CA LEU A 92 20.44 19.87 0.47
C LEU A 92 19.55 18.86 -0.26
N PHE A 93 20.03 18.29 -1.36
CA PHE A 93 19.36 17.22 -2.09
C PHE A 93 19.21 15.96 -1.23
N ALA A 94 20.29 15.53 -0.56
CA ALA A 94 20.26 14.40 0.35
C ALA A 94 19.31 14.63 1.54
N ALA A 95 19.32 15.84 2.11
CA ALA A 95 18.41 16.20 3.20
C ALA A 95 16.94 16.10 2.79
N ALA A 96 16.60 16.49 1.55
CA ALA A 96 15.25 16.35 1.01
C ALA A 96 14.80 14.88 0.85
N HIS A 97 15.75 13.94 0.78
CA HIS A 97 15.50 12.50 0.64
C HIS A 97 15.52 11.73 1.98
N GLY A 98 15.74 12.44 3.10
CA GLY A 98 15.69 11.89 4.46
C GLY A 98 17.02 11.35 4.98
N ILE A 99 17.00 10.84 6.21
CA ILE A 99 18.19 10.34 6.93
C ILE A 99 18.20 8.81 6.87
N GLY A 100 19.27 8.21 6.32
CA GLY A 100 19.42 6.76 6.19
C GLY A 100 20.16 6.34 4.90
N PRO A 101 20.06 5.05 4.49
CA PRO A 101 20.70 4.55 3.28
C PRO A 101 20.27 5.29 2.01
N GLY A 102 18.99 5.68 1.92
CA GLY A 102 18.46 6.48 0.82
C GLY A 102 19.06 7.89 0.75
N GLY A 103 19.26 8.55 1.91
CA GLY A 103 19.92 9.85 1.98
C GLY A 103 21.41 9.79 1.62
N LEU A 104 22.12 8.75 2.05
CA LEU A 104 23.52 8.50 1.66
C LEU A 104 23.67 8.26 0.16
N TYR A 105 22.77 7.46 -0.42
CA TYR A 105 22.69 7.27 -1.86
C TYR A 105 22.41 8.60 -2.58
N ALA A 106 21.41 9.36 -2.12
CA ALA A 106 21.06 10.66 -2.68
C ALA A 106 22.23 11.66 -2.59
N LEU A 107 23.03 11.64 -1.53
CA LEU A 107 24.23 12.46 -1.40
C LEU A 107 25.25 12.13 -2.48
N GLY A 108 25.58 10.84 -2.65
CA GLY A 108 26.51 10.38 -3.68
C GLY A 108 26.01 10.71 -5.09
N PHE A 109 24.72 10.47 -5.35
CA PHE A 109 24.07 10.78 -6.62
C PHE A 109 24.06 12.29 -6.90
N GLY A 110 23.72 13.10 -5.89
CA GLY A 110 23.75 14.56 -5.95
C GLY A 110 25.14 15.11 -6.24
N LEU A 111 26.19 14.58 -5.61
CA LEU A 111 27.58 14.95 -5.88
C LEU A 111 27.99 14.63 -7.32
N GLY A 112 27.64 13.42 -7.80
CA GLY A 112 27.92 12.98 -9.17
C GLY A 112 27.25 13.88 -10.22
N LEU A 113 25.96 14.16 -10.04
CA LEU A 113 25.21 15.02 -10.96
C LEU A 113 25.65 16.48 -10.92
N GLY A 114 25.91 17.02 -9.72
CA GLY A 114 26.43 18.38 -9.59
C GLY A 114 27.83 18.54 -10.18
N TRP A 115 28.69 17.51 -10.10
CA TRP A 115 29.98 17.50 -10.80
C TRP A 115 29.81 17.44 -12.31
N LEU A 116 28.89 16.59 -12.80
CA LEU A 116 28.59 16.47 -14.22
C LEU A 116 28.05 17.77 -14.80
N ARG A 117 27.20 18.51 -14.06
CA ARG A 117 26.71 19.84 -14.47
C ARG A 117 27.85 20.86 -14.60
N ARG A 118 28.83 20.84 -13.69
CA ARG A 118 30.01 21.73 -13.80
C ARG A 118 30.87 21.39 -15.00
N ARG A 119 31.01 20.10 -15.32
CA ARG A 119 31.80 19.63 -16.48
C ARG A 119 31.12 19.92 -17.82
N THR A 120 29.81 19.71 -17.90
CA THR A 120 29.08 19.69 -19.18
C THR A 120 28.40 20.99 -19.56
N GLY A 121 28.19 21.91 -18.62
CA GLY A 121 27.40 23.10 -18.94
C GLY A 121 25.88 22.85 -18.98
N SER A 122 25.43 21.59 -18.88
CA SER A 122 24.07 21.18 -19.22
C SER A 122 23.38 20.40 -18.09
N LEU A 123 22.07 20.58 -17.99
CA LEU A 123 21.21 19.82 -17.06
C LEU A 123 20.72 18.50 -17.67
N TRP A 124 20.72 18.38 -19.00
CA TRP A 124 20.21 17.20 -19.71
C TRP A 124 20.90 15.88 -19.32
N PRO A 125 22.22 15.82 -19.11
CA PRO A 125 22.86 14.59 -18.64
C PRO A 125 22.35 14.15 -17.26
N GLY A 126 22.08 15.11 -16.37
CA GLY A 126 21.50 14.84 -15.05
C GLY A 126 20.07 14.35 -15.15
N VAL A 127 19.24 15.00 -15.96
CA VAL A 127 17.85 14.59 -16.21
C VAL A 127 17.78 13.18 -16.80
N LEU A 128 18.64 12.84 -17.75
CA LEU A 128 18.68 11.51 -18.36
C LEU A 128 19.11 10.43 -17.35
N LEU A 129 20.16 10.69 -16.57
CA LEU A 129 20.66 9.74 -15.57
C LEU A 129 19.66 9.53 -14.44
N HIS A 130 18.98 10.60 -14.02
CA HIS A 130 17.93 10.55 -13.00
C HIS A 130 16.71 9.81 -13.52
N GLY A 131 16.27 10.09 -14.75
CA GLY A 131 15.21 9.32 -15.41
C GLY A 131 15.53 7.82 -15.51
N LEU A 132 16.77 7.47 -15.86
CA LEU A 132 17.22 6.08 -15.93
C LEU A 132 17.28 5.41 -14.56
N ASN A 133 17.78 6.11 -13.53
CA ASN A 133 17.82 5.59 -12.17
C ASN A 133 16.41 5.26 -11.66
N ASN A 134 15.49 6.20 -11.90
CA ASN A 134 14.10 6.03 -11.57
C ASN A 134 13.57 4.77 -12.30
N TRP A 135 13.83 4.62 -13.61
CA TRP A 135 13.33 3.48 -14.39
C TRP A 135 13.83 2.12 -13.87
N ALA A 136 15.11 2.03 -13.51
CA ALA A 136 15.69 0.84 -12.92
C ALA A 136 15.00 0.48 -11.58
N LEU A 137 14.75 1.48 -10.73
CA LEU A 137 14.07 1.29 -9.44
C LEU A 137 12.63 0.80 -9.60
N PHE A 138 11.95 1.23 -10.67
CA PHE A 138 10.62 0.75 -11.03
C PHE A 138 10.64 -0.72 -11.45
N CYS A 139 11.57 -1.10 -12.34
CA CYS A 139 11.71 -2.49 -12.80
C CYS A 139 12.07 -3.48 -11.68
N MET A 140 12.78 -3.04 -10.63
CA MET A 140 13.14 -3.89 -9.49
C MET A 140 12.01 -4.07 -8.46
N GLN A 141 10.93 -3.28 -8.53
CA GLN A 141 9.78 -3.31 -7.62
C GLN A 141 8.49 -3.84 -8.29
N GLY A 142 8.64 -4.49 -9.44
CA GLY A 142 7.58 -5.11 -10.24
C GLY A 142 7.61 -6.62 -10.12
#